data_AF-A0A9R1VMP0-F1
#
_entry.id   AF-A0A9R1VMP0-F1
#
_cell.length_a   1.000
_cell.length_b   1.000
_cell.length_c   1.000
_cell.angle_alpha   90.00
_cell.angle_beta   90.00
_cell.angle_gamma   90.00
#
_symmetry.space_group_name_H-M   'P 1'
#
loop_
_entity.id
_entity.type
_entity.pdbx_description
1 polymer ?
#
loop_
_entity_poly.entity_id
_entity_poly.type
_entity_poly.pdbx_seq_one_letter_code
_entity_poly.pdbx_strand_id
1 'polypeptide(L)'
;MEGLNVAMKEACAKGLFKLIKIPNCDTLISHLFYANNALFLGEWCKDNIKNLSRILRCFHVSSGLKVNFWKSWVFGIGANWQEVVRWAAPLGSEPAVVPLNYLGAPVGTNMKHQFK
;
A
#
# COMPACT_ATOMS: atom_id res chain seq x y z
N MET A 1 9.38 -8.24 -9.67
CA MET A 1 9.00 -7.00 -8.94
C MET A 1 9.30 -5.74 -9.74
N GLU A 2 10.40 -5.67 -10.50
CA GLU A 2 10.76 -4.47 -11.28
C GLU A 2 9.66 -3.95 -12.21
N GLY A 3 8.96 -4.83 -12.94
CA GLY A 3 7.83 -4.41 -13.77
C GLY A 3 6.69 -3.73 -13.00
N LEU A 4 6.42 -4.17 -11.76
CA LEU A 4 5.43 -3.52 -10.89
C LEU A 4 5.93 -2.17 -10.36
N ASN A 5 7.23 -2.05 -10.09
CA ASN A 5 7.87 -0.79 -9.70
C ASN A 5 7.75 0.24 -10.82
N VAL A 6 8.03 -0.16 -12.08
CA VAL A 6 7.84 0.69 -13.26
C VAL A 6 6.37 1.10 -13.40
N ALA A 7 5.44 0.16 -13.28
CA ALA A 7 4.00 0.46 -13.38
C ALA A 7 3.53 1.45 -12.30
N MET A 8 4.01 1.31 -11.06
CA MET A 8 3.67 2.23 -9.97
C MET A 8 4.27 3.62 -10.17
N LYS A 9 5.55 3.71 -10.59
CA LYS A 9 6.18 5.00 -10.91
C LYS A 9 5.42 5.72 -12.02
N GLU A 10 5.04 5.00 -13.06
CA GLU A 10 4.27 5.55 -14.18
C GLU A 10 2.86 5.98 -13.76
N ALA A 11 2.19 5.20 -12.91
CA ALA A 11 0.88 5.57 -12.36
C ALA A 11 0.95 6.85 -11.53
N CYS A 12 2.02 7.04 -10.75
CA CYS A 12 2.25 8.28 -10.01
C CYS A 12 2.53 9.46 -10.96
N ALA A 13 3.39 9.27 -11.97
CA ALA A 13 3.71 10.31 -12.96
C ALA A 13 2.47 10.79 -13.73
N LYS A 14 1.53 9.88 -14.00
CA LYS A 14 0.25 10.17 -14.66
C LYS A 14 -0.85 10.66 -13.71
N GLY A 15 -0.56 10.83 -12.42
CA GLY A 15 -1.55 11.24 -11.42
C GLY A 15 -2.65 10.21 -11.14
N LEU A 16 -2.49 8.96 -11.61
CA LEU A 16 -3.43 7.86 -11.37
C LEU A 16 -3.30 7.30 -9.95
N PHE A 17 -2.12 7.46 -9.33
CA PHE A 17 -1.88 7.07 -7.94
C PHE A 17 -1.22 8.22 -7.18
N LYS A 18 -1.97 8.81 -6.25
CA LYS A 18 -1.51 9.88 -5.36
C LYS A 18 -0.68 9.30 -4.23
N LEU A 19 0.63 9.49 -4.32
CA LEU A 19 1.61 9.05 -3.33
C LEU A 19 1.57 9.90 -2.05
N ILE A 20 2.31 9.49 -1.02
CA ILE A 20 2.45 10.28 0.21
C ILE A 20 3.77 11.07 0.20
N LYS A 21 3.72 12.30 0.71
CA LYS A 21 4.92 13.09 1.04
C LYS A 21 5.28 12.91 2.50
N ILE A 22 6.54 12.62 2.79
CA ILE A 22 7.01 12.55 4.18
C ILE A 22 7.11 13.97 4.75
N PRO A 23 6.54 14.27 5.93
CA PRO A 23 6.72 15.57 6.58
C PRO A 23 8.20 15.88 6.81
N ASN A 24 8.61 17.14 6.59
CA ASN A 24 10.00 17.60 6.76
C ASN A 24 11.04 16.90 5.86
N CYS A 25 10.58 16.26 4.78
CA CYS A 25 11.44 15.64 3.79
C CYS A 25 10.81 15.81 2.39
N ASP A 26 11.63 16.01 1.36
CA ASP A 26 11.13 16.07 -0.02
C ASP A 26 10.96 14.69 -0.66
N THR A 27 11.04 13.63 0.15
CA THR A 27 10.83 12.26 -0.31
C THR A 27 9.34 11.96 -0.50
N LEU A 28 9.02 11.49 -1.69
CA LEU A 28 7.71 11.00 -2.10
C LEU A 28 7.73 9.48 -2.12
N ILE A 29 6.79 8.83 -1.45
CA ILE A 29 6.72 7.37 -1.35
C ILE A 29 5.38 6.88 -1.88
N SER A 30 5.44 5.94 -2.82
CA SER A 30 4.26 5.22 -3.32
C SER A 30 4.26 3.73 -2.98
N HIS A 31 5.44 3.12 -2.83
CA HIS A 31 5.55 1.71 -2.52
C HIS A 31 6.93 1.36 -1.93
N LEU A 32 6.98 0.23 -1.23
CA LEU A 32 8.18 -0.40 -0.70
C LEU A 32 8.13 -1.89 -0.99
N PHE A 33 9.16 -2.39 -1.68
CA PHE A 33 9.28 -3.78 -2.10
C PHE A 33 10.45 -4.44 -1.40
N TYR A 34 10.21 -5.58 -0.75
CA TYR A 34 11.25 -6.37 -0.11
C TYR A 34 10.97 -7.86 -0.26
N ALA A 35 11.86 -8.58 -0.96
CA ALA A 35 11.70 -9.99 -1.33
C ALA A 35 10.30 -10.27 -1.92
N ASN A 36 9.45 -10.97 -1.18
CA ASN A 36 8.09 -11.35 -1.58
C ASN A 36 6.99 -10.44 -1.01
N ASN A 37 7.37 -9.40 -0.26
CA ASN A 37 6.43 -8.47 0.37
C ASN A 37 6.38 -7.14 -0.40
N ALA A 38 5.17 -6.64 -0.60
CA ALA A 38 4.92 -5.34 -1.19
C ALA A 38 4.04 -4.51 -0.27
N LEU A 39 4.47 -3.28 0.01
CA LEU A 39 3.71 -2.27 0.74
C LEU A 39 3.42 -1.12 -0.21
N PHE A 40 2.16 -0.68 -0.26
CA PHE A 40 1.73 0.47 -1.07
C PHE A 40 1.26 1.58 -0.14
N LEU A 41 1.68 2.80 -0.43
CA LEU A 41 1.48 3.98 0.40
C LEU A 41 0.92 5.10 -0.47
N GLY A 42 -0.28 5.57 -0.18
CA GLY A 42 -0.92 6.63 -0.95
C GLY A 42 -1.95 7.38 -0.13
N GLU A 43 -2.40 8.51 -0.65
CA GLU A 43 -3.52 9.25 -0.05
C GLU A 43 -4.76 8.35 0.08
N TRP A 44 -5.49 8.52 1.19
CA TRP A 44 -6.75 7.83 1.41
C TRP A 44 -7.84 8.39 0.49
N CYS A 45 -7.92 7.85 -0.72
CA CYS A 45 -8.97 8.18 -1.67
C CYS A 45 -9.42 6.95 -2.48
N LYS A 46 -10.68 6.98 -2.88
CA LYS A 46 -11.34 5.96 -3.70
C LYS A 46 -10.58 5.65 -4.99
N ASP A 47 -10.04 6.68 -5.64
CA ASP A 47 -9.36 6.52 -6.93
C ASP A 47 -8.03 5.78 -6.77
N ASN A 48 -7.25 6.06 -5.72
CA ASN A 48 -6.03 5.33 -5.41
C ASN A 48 -6.28 3.83 -5.23
N ILE A 49 -7.27 3.48 -4.42
CA ILE A 49 -7.62 2.07 -4.13
C ILE A 49 -8.06 1.35 -5.40
N LYS A 50 -8.92 1.99 -6.20
CA LYS A 50 -9.37 1.42 -7.48
C LYS A 50 -8.24 1.28 -8.49
N ASN A 51 -7.39 2.29 -8.61
CA ASN A 51 -6.29 2.28 -9.57
C ASN A 51 -5.22 1.28 -9.16
N LEU A 52 -4.93 1.15 -7.86
CA LEU A 52 -4.06 0.09 -7.36
C LEU A 52 -4.61 -1.30 -7.69
N SER A 53 -5.90 -1.55 -7.44
CA SER A 53 -6.55 -2.82 -7.82
C SER A 53 -6.41 -3.13 -9.31
N ARG A 54 -6.58 -2.11 -10.18
CA ARG A 54 -6.37 -2.24 -11.64
C ARG A 54 -4.91 -2.54 -11.99
N ILE A 55 -3.95 -1.81 -11.40
CA ILE A 55 -2.52 -2.00 -11.64
C ILE A 55 -2.10 -3.41 -11.24
N LEU A 56 -2.50 -3.89 -10.07
CA LEU A 56 -2.18 -5.25 -9.60
C LEU A 56 -2.79 -6.32 -10.50
N ARG A 57 -4.01 -6.10 -11.00
CA ARG A 57 -4.65 -7.01 -11.97
C ARG A 57 -3.92 -7.02 -13.32
N CYS A 58 -3.56 -5.86 -13.86
CA CYS A 58 -2.77 -5.76 -15.09
C CYS A 58 -1.39 -6.42 -14.92
N PHE A 59 -0.75 -6.22 -13.77
CA PHE A 59 0.52 -6.85 -13.46
C PHE A 59 0.39 -8.38 -13.39
N HIS A 60 -0.69 -8.90 -12.77
CA HIS A 60 -0.96 -10.33 -12.75
C HIS A 60 -1.12 -10.92 -14.16
N VAL A 61 -1.93 -10.28 -14.99
CA VAL A 61 -2.16 -10.72 -16.39
C VAL A 61 -0.87 -10.68 -17.21
N SER A 62 -0.03 -9.67 -17.02
CA SER A 62 1.18 -9.47 -17.82
C SER A 62 2.36 -10.33 -17.37
N SER A 63 2.45 -10.64 -16.08
CA SER A 63 3.60 -11.35 -15.50
C SER A 63 3.32 -12.79 -15.10
N GLY A 64 2.05 -13.20 -15.01
CA GLY A 64 1.62 -14.47 -14.42
C GLY A 64 1.76 -14.52 -12.89
N LEU A 65 2.39 -13.53 -12.25
CA LEU A 65 2.57 -13.49 -10.79
C LEU A 65 1.28 -13.07 -10.10
N LYS A 66 0.79 -13.88 -9.16
CA LYS A 66 -0.46 -13.63 -8.45
C LYS A 66 -0.20 -12.93 -7.12
N VAL A 67 -0.86 -11.79 -6.91
CA VAL A 67 -0.93 -11.16 -5.58
C VAL A 67 -1.74 -12.07 -4.67
N ASN A 68 -1.17 -12.42 -3.52
CA ASN A 68 -1.88 -13.19 -2.51
C ASN A 68 -2.73 -12.26 -1.64
N PHE A 69 -3.94 -12.00 -2.09
CA PHE A 69 -4.85 -11.10 -1.39
C PHE A 69 -5.30 -11.61 -0.01
N TRP A 70 -5.27 -12.93 0.21
CA TRP A 70 -5.53 -13.53 1.54
C TRP A 70 -4.46 -13.16 2.59
N LYS A 71 -3.23 -12.88 2.15
CA LYS A 71 -2.13 -12.41 3.00
C LYS A 71 -1.92 -10.89 2.89
N SER A 72 -2.88 -10.18 2.30
CA SER A 72 -2.81 -8.74 2.09
C SER A 72 -3.81 -8.03 3.01
N TRP A 73 -3.40 -6.88 3.54
CA TRP A 73 -4.22 -6.08 4.44
C TRP A 73 -4.29 -4.63 3.96
N VAL A 74 -5.42 -3.97 4.26
CA VAL A 74 -5.65 -2.56 3.99
C VAL A 74 -5.79 -1.80 5.30
N PHE A 75 -5.01 -0.73 5.44
CA PHE A 75 -4.98 0.11 6.62
C PHE A 75 -5.42 1.53 6.25
N GLY A 76 -6.37 2.09 6.99
CA GLY A 76 -6.74 3.50 6.88
C GLY A 76 -6.19 4.30 8.05
N ILE A 77 -5.19 5.14 7.79
CA ILE A 77 -4.61 6.02 8.82
C ILE A 77 -5.45 7.31 8.87
N GLY A 78 -6.13 7.54 10.00
CA GLY A 78 -7.05 8.67 10.15
C GLY A 78 -8.39 8.51 9.44
N ALA A 79 -8.66 7.34 8.83
CA ALA A 79 -9.95 7.00 8.25
C ALA A 79 -10.86 6.30 9.28
N ASN A 80 -12.18 6.44 9.15
CA ASN A 80 -13.08 5.66 9.99
C ASN A 80 -13.10 4.18 9.54
N TRP A 81 -13.35 3.28 10.48
CA TRP A 81 -13.29 1.84 10.24
C TRP A 81 -14.24 1.36 9.13
N GLN A 82 -15.43 1.95 9.04
CA GLN A 82 -16.44 1.58 8.04
C GLN A 82 -15.95 1.88 6.60
N GLU A 83 -15.20 2.97 6.43
CA GLU A 83 -14.52 3.26 5.16
C GLU A 83 -13.40 2.27 4.88
N VAL A 84 -12.62 1.87 5.88
CA VAL A 84 -11.56 0.86 5.69
C VAL A 84 -12.16 -0.45 5.21
N VAL A 85 -13.20 -0.94 5.87
CA VAL A 85 -13.94 -2.15 5.47
C VAL A 85 -14.49 -2.01 4.04
N ARG A 86 -15.13 -0.89 3.73
CA ARG A 86 -15.69 -0.62 2.39
C ARG A 86 -14.62 -0.67 1.31
N TRP A 87 -13.43 -0.11 1.59
CA TRP A 87 -12.38 0.05 0.60
C TRP A 87 -11.36 -1.09 0.57
N ALA A 88 -11.43 -2.03 1.50
CA ALA A 88 -10.65 -3.27 1.45
C ALA A 88 -11.18 -4.23 0.36
N ALA A 89 -12.50 -4.29 0.16
CA ALA A 89 -13.14 -5.21 -0.78
C ALA A 89 -12.68 -5.05 -2.26
N PRO A 90 -12.54 -3.84 -2.84
CA PRO A 90 -12.02 -3.69 -4.21
C PRO A 90 -10.59 -4.20 -4.42
N LEU A 91 -9.80 -4.30 -3.35
CA LEU A 91 -8.46 -4.88 -3.36
C LEU A 91 -8.50 -6.38 -3.03
N GLY A 92 -9.64 -6.96 -2.70
CA GLY A 92 -9.76 -8.36 -2.27
C GLY A 92 -9.00 -8.67 -0.98
N SER A 93 -8.60 -7.65 -0.23
CA SER A 93 -7.75 -7.74 0.97
C SER A 93 -8.59 -7.55 2.22
N GLU A 94 -8.09 -8.01 3.37
CA GLU A 94 -8.77 -7.82 4.65
C GLU A 94 -8.51 -6.40 5.22
N PRO A 95 -9.51 -5.72 5.80
CA PRO A 95 -9.29 -4.47 6.52
C PRO A 95 -8.52 -4.76 7.82
N ALA A 96 -7.60 -3.89 8.20
CA ALA A 96 -6.80 -4.04 9.40
C ALA A 96 -6.50 -2.71 10.09
N VAL A 97 -6.10 -2.78 11.36
CA VAL A 97 -5.74 -1.63 12.19
C VAL A 97 -4.27 -1.71 12.58
N VAL A 98 -3.64 -0.55 12.77
CA VAL A 98 -2.32 -0.45 13.38
C VAL A 98 -2.42 -0.63 14.91
N PRO A 99 -1.38 -1.13 15.60
CA PRO A 99 -0.05 -1.46 15.08
C PRO A 99 0.03 -2.81 14.36
N LEU A 100 0.97 -2.93 13.41
CA LEU A 100 1.24 -4.16 12.66
C LEU A 100 2.74 -4.47 12.64
N ASN A 101 3.13 -5.73 12.47
CA ASN A 101 4.53 -6.10 12.27
C ASN A 101 4.86 -6.23 10.78
N TYR A 102 5.70 -5.34 10.27
CA TYR A 102 6.21 -5.38 8.90
C TYR A 102 7.70 -5.74 8.95
N LEU A 103 8.07 -6.89 8.37
CA LEU A 103 9.45 -7.39 8.36
C LEU A 103 10.10 -7.49 9.76
N GLY A 104 9.30 -7.79 10.79
CA GLY A 104 9.77 -7.86 12.18
C GLY A 104 9.85 -6.51 12.90
N ALA A 105 9.55 -5.41 12.22
CA ALA A 105 9.46 -4.08 12.82
C ALA A 105 7.99 -3.69 13.07
N PRO A 106 7.62 -3.20 14.26
CA PRO A 106 6.28 -2.72 14.52
C PRO A 106 6.07 -1.34 13.88
N VAL A 107 4.99 -1.24 13.10
CA VAL A 107 4.57 -0.04 12.38
C VAL A 107 3.31 0.50 13.06
N GLY A 108 3.26 1.80 13.30
CA GLY A 108 2.15 2.48 13.98
C GLY A 108 2.26 2.47 15.51
N THR A 109 3.34 1.93 16.07
CA THR A 109 3.70 2.13 17.49
C THR A 109 4.54 3.39 17.67
N ASN A 110 4.47 4.01 18.86
CA ASN A 110 5.38 5.08 19.21
C ASN A 110 6.81 4.54 19.36
N MET A 111 7.69 4.84 18.39
CA MET A 111 9.07 4.34 18.34
C MET A 111 10.00 4.89 19.42
N LYS A 112 9.55 5.80 20.28
CA LYS A 112 10.38 6.39 21.37
C LYS A 112 10.82 5.39 22.45
N HIS A 113 10.35 4.14 22.40
CA HIS A 113 10.61 3.12 23.44
C HIS A 113 11.29 1.83 22.96
N GLN A 114 11.70 1.72 21.69
CA GLN A 114 12.14 0.42 21.12
C GLN A 114 13.64 0.23 20.93
N PHE A 115 14.45 1.23 21.29
CA PHE A 115 15.89 1.09 21.42
C PHE A 115 16.29 1.46 22.86
N LYS A 116 16.20 0.49 23.76
CA LYS A 116 16.78 0.55 25.10
C LYS A 116 17.54 -0.74 25.34
#